data_AF-A0A7Y6L9L6-F1
#
_entry.id   AF-A0A7Y6L9L6-F1
#
_cell.length_a   1.000
_cell.length_b   1.000
_cell.length_c   1.000
_cell.angle_alpha   90.00
_cell.angle_beta   90.00
_cell.angle_gamma   90.00
#
_symmetry.space_group_name_H-M   'P 1'
#
loop_
_entity.id
_entity.type
_entity.pdbx_description
1 polymer ?
#
loop_
_entity_poly.entity_id
_entity_poly.type
_entity_poly.pdbx_seq_one_letter_code
_entity_poly.pdbx_strand_id
1 'polypeptide(L)'
;MPSHQNDDPFESRLSDALHRAGGSFDSPRTELTAAGARRGRRMQVQRRAAVVGSAAALALVGVGGALILPDDHTPDTRPASLASGDRTAEKKTVSGDDLVRTLRELLPEGTFTAGETRGTDGELPPLVTGVFDDGEGPGALSLGLDRITADGDEPIDPRALVLPCPENGQENEQENGQGGMDSCTSEVLSDGSALTVYQGYEYPDRREDTKAWGADLVTPEGYRVSLLEWNAPAEKGEPVSRPEPPLSVAQLKKVAGAEVWRGIIASLPVPEKPASAGSGPSAQMPATVVMRKLALLLPKGLDRTAADSQEGFGSFVLDDGKGASLVQVNVQPGMSDLSRELFGGAEILDDGTLIVTHQVPGEKAGADVVMWTVDTLRKDGLRVVVSAFNTGDQNQDATRAEPALTMNQLRDIALGARWTSDED
;
A
#
# COMPACT_ATOMS: atom_id res chain seq x y z
N MET A 1 26.20 -13.72 69.94
CA MET A 1 26.92 -12.51 69.46
C MET A 1 26.23 -12.04 68.20
N PRO A 2 25.79 -10.77 68.10
CA PRO A 2 25.08 -10.29 66.93
C PRO A 2 26.09 -10.01 65.81
N SER A 3 25.83 -10.59 64.63
CA SER A 3 26.55 -10.29 63.40
C SER A 3 26.13 -8.91 62.91
N HIS A 4 27.03 -7.94 63.04
CA HIS A 4 26.92 -6.63 62.38
C HIS A 4 26.85 -6.83 60.86
N GLN A 5 25.69 -6.56 60.26
CA GLN A 5 25.61 -6.22 58.85
C GLN A 5 26.33 -4.88 58.68
N ASN A 6 27.52 -4.91 58.07
CA ASN A 6 28.15 -3.70 57.57
C ASN A 6 27.39 -3.31 56.29
N ASP A 7 26.45 -2.38 56.42
CA ASP A 7 25.93 -1.64 55.27
C ASP A 7 27.12 -0.90 54.65
N ASP A 8 27.52 -1.30 53.45
CA ASP A 8 28.60 -0.65 52.72
C ASP A 8 28.16 0.78 52.39
N PRO A 9 28.82 1.81 52.94
CA PRO A 9 28.41 3.19 52.73
C PRO A 9 28.57 3.62 51.27
N PHE A 10 29.32 2.88 50.44
CA PHE A 10 29.36 3.15 49.00
C PHE A 10 28.05 2.73 48.31
N GLU A 11 27.54 1.54 48.58
CA GLU A 11 26.32 1.01 47.96
C GLU A 11 25.08 1.82 48.34
N SER A 12 24.99 2.27 49.60
CA SER A 12 23.90 3.15 50.03
C SER A 12 23.99 4.53 49.38
N ARG A 13 25.20 5.11 49.30
CA ARG A 13 25.41 6.42 48.65
C ARG A 13 25.19 6.36 47.15
N LEU A 14 25.57 5.27 46.49
CA LEU A 14 25.33 5.05 45.06
C LEU A 14 23.84 4.86 44.79
N SER A 15 23.14 4.05 45.59
CA SER A 15 21.70 3.87 45.50
C SER A 15 20.95 5.19 45.72
N ASP A 16 21.33 5.98 46.73
CA ASP A 16 20.73 7.29 47.00
C ASP A 16 21.05 8.33 45.92
N ALA A 17 22.22 8.24 45.28
CA ALA A 17 22.58 9.08 44.14
C ALA A 17 21.76 8.72 42.90
N LEU A 18 21.59 7.41 42.63
CA LEU A 18 20.76 6.90 41.52
C LEU A 18 19.27 7.19 41.74
N HIS A 19 18.76 7.07 42.97
CA HIS A 19 17.37 7.43 43.29
C HIS A 19 17.13 8.94 43.17
N ARG A 20 18.07 9.79 43.59
CA ARG A 20 17.97 11.25 43.39
C ARG A 20 18.08 11.66 41.94
N ALA A 21 18.99 11.03 41.17
CA ALA A 21 19.08 11.25 39.73
C ALA A 21 17.80 10.80 39.02
N GLY A 22 17.31 9.59 39.34
CA GLY A 22 16.05 9.02 38.87
C GLY A 22 14.82 9.90 39.16
N GLY A 23 14.74 10.45 40.37
CA GLY A 23 13.66 11.33 40.79
C GLY A 23 13.72 12.76 40.23
N SER A 24 14.84 13.15 39.61
CA SER A 24 15.01 14.45 38.96
C SER A 24 14.61 14.46 37.47
N PHE A 25 14.35 13.28 36.89
CA PHE A 25 13.79 13.18 35.54
C PHE A 25 12.27 13.39 35.57
N ASP A 26 11.86 14.65 35.54
CA ASP A 26 10.48 14.98 35.16
C ASP A 26 10.40 14.86 33.63
N SER A 27 10.04 13.67 33.15
CA SER A 27 9.79 13.46 31.72
C SER A 27 8.45 14.13 31.41
N PRO A 28 8.36 15.19 30.59
CA PRO A 28 7.08 15.71 30.15
C PRO A 28 6.43 14.65 29.26
N ARG A 29 5.69 13.73 29.89
CA ARG A 29 5.08 12.55 29.26
C ARG A 29 4.17 12.98 28.12
N THR A 30 3.54 14.15 28.23
CA THR A 30 2.68 14.75 27.20
C THR A 30 3.47 15.30 26.01
N GLU A 31 4.65 15.87 26.21
CA GLU A 31 5.50 16.37 25.11
C GLU A 31 6.22 15.23 24.40
N LEU A 32 6.66 14.20 25.13
CA LEU A 32 7.26 13.00 24.53
C LEU A 32 6.22 12.13 23.80
N THR A 33 4.98 12.03 24.32
CA THR A 33 3.88 11.39 23.59
C THR A 33 3.43 12.24 22.40
N ALA A 34 3.41 13.57 22.49
CA ALA A 34 3.10 14.44 21.36
C ALA A 34 4.19 14.42 20.29
N ALA A 35 5.47 14.43 20.67
CA ALA A 35 6.60 14.31 19.76
C ALA A 35 6.69 12.91 19.15
N GLY A 36 6.45 11.86 19.96
CA GLY A 36 6.32 10.48 19.52
C GLY A 36 5.16 10.27 18.55
N ALA A 37 4.00 10.87 18.80
CA ALA A 37 2.86 10.83 17.90
C ALA A 37 3.09 11.65 16.62
N ARG A 38 3.81 12.78 16.67
CA ARG A 38 4.23 13.53 15.47
C ARG A 38 5.24 12.75 14.64
N ARG A 39 6.21 12.07 15.29
CA ARG A 39 7.17 11.20 14.63
C ARG A 39 6.51 9.95 14.05
N GLY A 40 5.57 9.34 14.77
CA GLY A 40 4.78 8.19 14.33
C GLY A 40 3.90 8.50 13.13
N ARG A 41 3.17 9.63 13.17
CA ARG A 41 2.41 10.13 12.00
C ARG A 41 3.32 10.43 10.81
N ARG A 42 4.47 11.06 11.03
CA ARG A 42 5.45 11.34 9.97
C ARG A 42 6.02 10.05 9.35
N MET A 43 6.30 9.01 10.14
CA MET A 43 6.75 7.72 9.61
C MET A 43 5.63 6.93 8.91
N GLN A 44 4.39 6.97 9.41
CA GLN A 44 3.24 6.35 8.72
C GLN A 44 2.98 7.00 7.34
N VAL A 45 3.20 8.31 7.24
CA VAL A 45 3.05 9.05 5.99
C VAL A 45 4.21 8.81 5.03
N GLN A 46 5.44 8.67 5.54
CA GLN A 46 6.58 8.21 4.73
C GLN A 46 6.35 6.80 4.18
N ARG A 47 5.75 5.90 4.98
CA ARG A 47 5.32 4.57 4.51
C ARG A 47 4.20 4.63 3.47
N ARG A 48 3.28 5.59 3.57
CA ARG A 48 2.29 5.88 2.51
C ARG A 48 2.93 6.52 1.27
N ALA A 49 4.05 7.22 1.39
CA ALA A 49 4.77 7.76 0.22
C ALA A 49 5.63 6.70 -0.49
N ALA A 50 6.09 5.66 0.22
CA ALA A 50 6.73 4.49 -0.38
C ALA A 50 5.72 3.41 -0.84
N VAL A 51 4.45 3.54 -0.43
CA VAL A 51 3.33 2.66 -0.81
C VAL A 51 2.07 3.52 -1.04
N VAL A 52 1.95 4.09 -2.24
CA VAL A 52 0.67 4.45 -2.86
C VAL A 52 0.76 4.01 -4.34
N GLY A 53 0.17 2.90 -4.78
CA GLY A 53 -0.30 1.75 -4.03
C GLY A 53 -1.56 1.90 -3.17
N SER A 54 -2.45 2.85 -3.49
CA SER A 54 -3.84 2.95 -2.99
C SER A 54 -4.13 3.17 -1.48
N ALA A 55 -5.09 4.07 -1.25
CA ALA A 55 -5.98 4.24 -0.09
C ALA A 55 -5.56 5.16 1.08
N ALA A 56 -6.20 6.34 1.16
CA ALA A 56 -6.73 6.90 2.42
C ALA A 56 -7.62 8.13 2.18
N ALA A 57 -8.89 8.09 2.65
CA ALA A 57 -9.61 9.20 3.30
C ALA A 57 -11.01 8.72 3.74
N LEU A 58 -11.22 8.37 5.02
CA LEU A 58 -11.55 9.20 6.18
C LEU A 58 -13.06 9.51 6.36
N ALA A 59 -13.56 9.00 7.50
CA ALA A 59 -14.88 9.19 8.07
C ALA A 59 -15.12 10.60 8.62
N LEU A 60 -16.39 11.05 8.58
CA LEU A 60 -16.93 12.02 9.52
C LEU A 60 -18.28 11.56 10.08
N VAL A 61 -18.28 11.43 11.41
CA VAL A 61 -19.43 11.23 12.28
C VAL A 61 -20.29 12.49 12.30
N GLY A 62 -21.61 12.33 12.15
CA GLY A 62 -22.62 13.36 12.47
C GLY A 62 -23.60 12.83 13.52
N VAL A 63 -23.57 13.40 14.72
CA VAL A 63 -24.52 13.17 15.83
C VAL A 63 -25.57 14.29 15.86
N GLY A 64 -26.84 13.91 15.98
CA GLY A 64 -27.99 14.76 16.35
C GLY A 64 -29.25 14.36 15.55
N GLY A 65 -30.43 14.06 16.09
CA GLY A 65 -30.98 14.21 17.44
C GLY A 65 -32.40 14.83 17.37
N ALA A 66 -33.44 13.97 17.47
CA ALA A 66 -34.81 14.19 17.98
C ALA A 66 -35.94 14.85 17.11
N LEU A 67 -36.95 14.01 16.81
CA LEU A 67 -38.42 14.10 17.07
C LEU A 67 -39.27 15.32 16.63
N ILE A 68 -40.38 15.06 15.91
CA ILE A 68 -41.81 15.27 16.29
C ILE A 68 -42.75 14.90 15.10
N LEU A 69 -43.69 13.97 15.34
CA LEU A 69 -44.93 13.62 14.57
C LEU A 69 -46.06 14.65 14.89
N PRO A 70 -47.34 14.44 14.52
CA PRO A 70 -48.02 14.28 13.21
C PRO A 70 -49.14 15.35 13.06
N ASP A 71 -49.85 15.46 11.92
CA ASP A 71 -51.33 15.56 11.97
C ASP A 71 -52.06 15.40 10.62
N ASP A 72 -53.28 14.87 10.76
CA ASP A 72 -54.26 14.38 9.79
C ASP A 72 -55.03 15.46 9.00
N HIS A 73 -55.47 15.16 7.77
CA HIS A 73 -56.92 15.02 7.47
C HIS A 73 -57.28 14.68 6.01
N THR A 74 -58.06 13.59 5.93
CA THR A 74 -59.19 13.23 5.02
C THR A 74 -58.94 12.70 3.60
N PRO A 75 -59.67 11.62 3.21
CA PRO A 75 -59.44 10.88 1.96
C PRO A 75 -60.34 11.38 0.84
N ASP A 76 -59.81 11.48 -0.37
CA ASP A 76 -60.64 11.60 -1.57
C ASP A 76 -60.23 10.62 -2.67
N THR A 77 -61.24 10.13 -3.38
CA THR A 77 -61.25 8.82 -4.00
C THR A 77 -60.95 8.90 -5.50
N ARG A 78 -59.78 8.37 -5.93
CA ARG A 78 -59.44 7.78 -7.26
C ARG A 78 -59.47 8.71 -8.50
N PRO A 79 -58.77 8.36 -9.62
CA PRO A 79 -58.26 7.04 -10.00
C PRO A 79 -56.75 6.96 -10.27
N ALA A 80 -56.28 5.72 -10.25
CA ALA A 80 -54.94 5.30 -10.59
C ALA A 80 -54.46 5.90 -11.92
N SER A 81 -53.45 6.74 -11.83
CA SER A 81 -52.55 6.98 -12.95
C SER A 81 -51.39 6.02 -12.78
N LEU A 82 -51.39 4.96 -13.59
CA LEU A 82 -50.22 4.10 -13.79
C LEU A 82 -49.16 4.93 -14.51
N ALA A 83 -48.52 5.84 -13.79
CA ALA A 83 -47.21 6.28 -14.18
C ALA A 83 -46.32 5.05 -14.00
N SER A 84 -45.90 4.45 -15.11
CA SER A 84 -44.71 3.62 -15.17
C SER A 84 -43.56 4.46 -14.63
N GLY A 85 -43.44 4.46 -13.30
CA GLY A 85 -42.22 4.87 -12.64
C GLY A 85 -41.16 3.98 -13.22
N ASP A 86 -40.29 4.60 -14.00
CA ASP A 86 -38.98 4.08 -14.30
C ASP A 86 -38.37 3.73 -12.94
N ARG A 87 -38.54 2.47 -12.54
CA ARG A 87 -37.82 1.92 -11.41
C ARG A 87 -36.40 1.85 -11.95
N THR A 88 -35.66 2.94 -11.80
CA THR A 88 -34.25 2.85 -11.55
C THR A 88 -34.15 1.81 -10.44
N ALA A 89 -33.83 0.58 -10.81
CA ALA A 89 -33.49 -0.45 -9.85
C ALA A 89 -32.40 0.19 -9.00
N GLU A 90 -32.70 0.46 -7.73
CA GLU A 90 -31.65 0.85 -6.78
C GLU A 90 -30.56 -0.20 -6.96
N LYS A 91 -29.41 0.20 -7.51
CA LYS A 91 -28.25 -0.67 -7.57
C LYS A 91 -28.04 -1.08 -6.13
N LYS A 92 -28.22 -2.36 -5.83
CA LYS A 92 -28.11 -2.88 -4.48
C LYS A 92 -26.65 -2.75 -4.07
N THR A 93 -26.31 -1.64 -3.43
CA THR A 93 -24.97 -1.37 -2.91
C THR A 93 -24.69 -2.32 -1.75
N VAL A 94 -23.51 -2.92 -1.77
CA VAL A 94 -23.03 -3.79 -0.70
C VAL A 94 -22.17 -2.96 0.23
N SER A 95 -22.54 -2.87 1.51
CA SER A 95 -21.79 -2.10 2.49
C SER A 95 -20.50 -2.83 2.91
N GLY A 96 -19.54 -2.11 3.51
CA GLY A 96 -18.36 -2.73 4.12
C GLY A 96 -18.72 -3.77 5.20
N ASP A 97 -19.76 -3.50 6.00
CA ASP A 97 -20.26 -4.43 7.02
C ASP A 97 -20.85 -5.71 6.40
N ASP A 98 -21.53 -5.61 5.26
CA ASP A 98 -22.02 -6.78 4.53
C ASP A 98 -20.86 -7.64 4.01
N LEU A 99 -19.77 -7.02 3.56
CA LEU A 99 -18.56 -7.75 3.15
C LEU A 99 -17.90 -8.45 4.34
N VAL A 100 -17.78 -7.77 5.48
CA VAL A 100 -17.25 -8.36 6.72
C VAL A 100 -18.09 -9.56 7.16
N ARG A 101 -19.42 -9.44 7.12
CA ARG A 101 -20.32 -10.54 7.45
C ARG A 101 -20.15 -11.71 6.48
N THR A 102 -20.09 -11.43 5.18
CA THR A 102 -19.86 -12.45 4.14
C THR A 102 -18.52 -13.16 4.33
N LEU A 103 -17.44 -12.40 4.60
CA LEU A 103 -16.13 -12.96 4.87
C LEU A 103 -16.13 -13.85 6.12
N ARG A 104 -16.77 -13.41 7.21
CA ARG A 104 -16.93 -14.22 8.43
C ARG A 104 -17.64 -15.55 8.21
N GLU A 105 -18.64 -15.58 7.33
CA GLU A 105 -19.36 -16.81 6.97
C GLU A 105 -18.48 -17.79 6.15
N LEU A 106 -17.44 -17.28 5.48
CA LEU A 106 -16.51 -18.08 4.66
C LEU A 106 -15.25 -18.52 5.42
N LEU A 107 -14.83 -17.73 6.41
CA LEU A 107 -13.70 -18.05 7.28
C LEU A 107 -14.00 -19.30 8.14
N PRO A 108 -12.96 -20.06 8.53
CA PRO A 108 -13.11 -21.15 9.48
C PRO A 108 -13.52 -20.64 10.88
N GLU A 109 -13.72 -21.55 11.83
CA GLU A 109 -14.00 -21.17 13.21
C GLU A 109 -12.90 -20.24 13.76
N GLY A 110 -13.31 -19.12 14.34
CA GLY A 110 -12.41 -18.10 14.83
C GLY A 110 -13.11 -16.75 15.00
N THR A 111 -12.35 -15.75 15.43
CA THR A 111 -12.82 -14.38 15.61
C THR A 111 -12.16 -13.47 14.58
N PHE A 112 -12.98 -12.89 13.70
CA PHE A 112 -12.51 -11.84 12.78
C PHE A 112 -12.89 -10.44 13.29
N THR A 113 -11.87 -9.66 13.64
CA THR A 113 -12.01 -8.25 14.02
C THR A 113 -11.68 -7.38 12.82
N ALA A 114 -12.69 -6.73 12.25
CA ALA A 114 -12.52 -5.87 11.08
C ALA A 114 -11.72 -4.61 11.41
N GLY A 115 -10.85 -4.21 10.48
CA GLY A 115 -10.10 -2.96 10.47
C GLY A 115 -10.72 -1.98 9.46
N GLU A 116 -10.03 -1.73 8.35
CA GLU A 116 -10.58 -0.92 7.25
C GLU A 116 -11.59 -1.73 6.45
N THR A 117 -12.72 -1.12 6.12
CA THR A 117 -13.73 -1.73 5.25
C THR A 117 -14.21 -0.72 4.22
N ARG A 118 -14.49 -1.21 3.02
CA ARG A 118 -15.01 -0.43 1.90
C ARG A 118 -16.01 -1.26 1.11
N GLY A 119 -17.22 -0.74 0.98
CA GLY A 119 -18.29 -1.34 0.19
C GLY A 119 -18.19 -1.00 -1.29
N THR A 120 -19.26 -1.26 -2.03
CA THR A 120 -19.38 -0.97 -3.48
C THR A 120 -19.88 0.44 -3.79
N ASP A 121 -20.08 1.26 -2.76
CA ASP A 121 -20.64 2.62 -2.83
C ASP A 121 -19.56 3.71 -2.96
N GLY A 122 -18.28 3.35 -2.81
CA GLY A 122 -17.14 4.25 -2.99
C GLY A 122 -16.53 4.20 -4.39
N GLU A 123 -15.65 5.16 -4.68
CA GLU A 123 -14.89 5.24 -5.94
C GLU A 123 -13.77 4.20 -6.03
N LEU A 124 -13.25 3.77 -4.88
CA LEU A 124 -12.20 2.76 -4.81
C LEU A 124 -12.80 1.34 -4.71
N PRO A 125 -12.11 0.30 -5.23
CA PRO A 125 -12.60 -1.07 -5.17
C PRO A 125 -12.90 -1.55 -3.73
N PRO A 126 -13.89 -2.44 -3.53
CA PRO A 126 -14.21 -2.97 -2.22
C PRO A 126 -13.02 -3.66 -1.55
N LEU A 127 -12.91 -3.45 -0.24
CA LEU A 127 -11.78 -3.90 0.57
C LEU A 127 -12.28 -4.27 1.97
N VAL A 128 -11.74 -5.36 2.53
CA VAL A 128 -11.87 -5.69 3.95
C VAL A 128 -10.49 -6.04 4.47
N THR A 129 -10.01 -5.31 5.46
CA THR A 129 -8.84 -5.69 6.26
C THR A 129 -9.26 -6.01 7.68
N GLY A 130 -8.45 -6.79 8.39
CA GLY A 130 -8.70 -7.07 9.80
C GLY A 130 -7.74 -8.10 10.36
N VAL A 131 -8.03 -8.52 11.60
CA VAL A 131 -7.28 -9.56 12.30
C VAL A 131 -8.20 -10.75 12.49
N PHE A 132 -7.73 -11.91 12.04
CA PHE A 132 -8.39 -13.19 12.26
C PHE A 132 -7.60 -14.00 13.30
N ASP A 133 -8.30 -14.51 14.31
CA ASP A 133 -7.73 -15.38 15.34
C ASP A 133 -8.59 -16.64 15.44
N ASP A 134 -8.03 -17.77 15.02
CA ASP A 134 -8.59 -19.12 15.08
C ASP A 134 -8.35 -19.81 16.44
N GLY A 135 -7.74 -19.09 17.40
CA GLY A 135 -7.36 -19.61 18.71
C GLY A 135 -5.88 -20.01 18.81
N GLU A 136 -5.13 -19.99 17.70
CA GLU A 136 -3.68 -20.25 17.68
C GLU A 136 -2.84 -18.97 17.65
N GLY A 137 -3.51 -17.81 17.51
CA GLY A 137 -2.88 -16.50 17.51
C GLY A 137 -3.39 -15.61 16.38
N PRO A 138 -3.38 -14.28 16.59
CA PRO A 138 -3.92 -13.31 15.64
C PRO A 138 -3.05 -13.18 14.38
N GLY A 139 -3.64 -13.37 13.20
CA GLY A 139 -3.04 -13.04 11.92
C GLY A 139 -3.83 -11.96 11.18
N ALA A 140 -3.14 -11.02 10.53
CA ALA A 140 -3.78 -10.04 9.66
C ALA A 140 -4.32 -10.72 8.40
N LEU A 141 -5.43 -10.21 7.90
CA LEU A 141 -6.08 -10.67 6.68
C LEU A 141 -6.61 -9.48 5.88
N SER A 142 -6.47 -9.56 4.56
CA SER A 142 -6.92 -8.57 3.59
C SER A 142 -7.65 -9.25 2.44
N LEU A 143 -8.85 -8.78 2.12
CA LEU A 143 -9.65 -9.20 0.99
C LEU A 143 -9.94 -7.98 0.11
N GLY A 144 -9.43 -8.00 -1.12
CA GLY A 144 -9.76 -7.04 -2.17
C GLY A 144 -10.67 -7.67 -3.23
N LEU A 145 -11.66 -6.90 -3.68
CA LEU A 145 -12.53 -7.28 -4.80
C LEU A 145 -12.39 -6.22 -5.88
N ASP A 146 -12.16 -6.63 -7.12
CA ASP A 146 -11.98 -5.70 -8.22
C ASP A 146 -12.60 -6.21 -9.53
N ARG A 147 -12.86 -5.29 -10.45
CA ARG A 147 -13.30 -5.58 -11.80
C ARG A 147 -12.25 -5.08 -12.78
N ILE A 148 -11.65 -5.99 -13.53
CA ILE A 148 -10.65 -5.71 -14.57
C ILE A 148 -11.30 -5.73 -15.96
N THR A 149 -10.75 -4.94 -16.87
CA THR A 149 -11.16 -4.90 -18.29
C THR A 149 -9.95 -5.16 -19.18
N ALA A 150 -10.14 -5.90 -20.27
CA ALA A 150 -9.12 -6.05 -21.30
C ALA A 150 -9.02 -4.80 -22.19
N ASP A 151 -7.87 -4.63 -22.83
CA ASP A 151 -7.69 -3.59 -23.85
C ASP A 151 -8.48 -3.93 -25.11
N GLY A 152 -9.44 -3.08 -25.48
CA GLY A 152 -10.22 -3.31 -26.70
C GLY A 152 -11.40 -4.25 -26.49
N ASP A 153 -11.75 -4.98 -27.55
CA ASP A 153 -12.80 -6.02 -27.53
C ASP A 153 -12.20 -7.42 -27.29
N GLU A 154 -10.94 -7.50 -26.86
CA GLU A 154 -10.28 -8.77 -26.61
C GLU A 154 -10.91 -9.46 -25.39
N PRO A 155 -11.17 -10.78 -25.46
CA PRO A 155 -11.57 -11.54 -24.28
C PRO A 155 -10.50 -11.46 -23.19
N ILE A 156 -10.94 -11.33 -21.93
CA ILE A 156 -10.05 -11.49 -20.77
C ILE A 156 -9.42 -12.90 -20.86
N ASP A 157 -8.10 -12.98 -20.77
CA ASP A 157 -7.38 -14.22 -20.47
C ASP A 157 -7.03 -14.24 -18.97
N PRO A 158 -7.79 -15.00 -18.14
CA PRO A 158 -7.53 -15.02 -16.70
C PRO A 158 -6.12 -15.50 -16.33
N ARG A 159 -5.52 -16.41 -17.13
CA ARG A 159 -4.18 -16.95 -16.83
C ARG A 159 -3.09 -15.89 -16.91
N ALA A 160 -3.27 -14.92 -17.79
CA ALA A 160 -2.32 -13.83 -17.98
C ALA A 160 -2.43 -12.75 -16.89
N LEU A 161 -3.53 -12.75 -16.12
CA LEU A 161 -3.88 -11.64 -15.21
C LEU A 161 -3.83 -12.02 -13.73
N VAL A 162 -3.83 -13.31 -13.39
CA VAL A 162 -3.50 -13.75 -12.04
C VAL A 162 -2.02 -13.54 -11.75
N LEU A 163 -1.67 -13.47 -10.46
CA LEU A 163 -0.28 -13.47 -10.01
C LEU A 163 0.50 -14.62 -10.70
N PRO A 164 1.58 -14.31 -11.44
CA PRO A 164 2.33 -15.33 -12.18
C PRO A 164 3.18 -16.17 -11.23
N CYS A 165 3.08 -17.50 -11.36
CA CYS A 165 4.03 -18.43 -10.74
C CYS A 165 5.20 -18.72 -11.70
N PRO A 166 6.45 -18.86 -11.21
CA PRO A 166 7.58 -19.28 -12.04
C PRO A 166 7.33 -20.67 -12.67
N GLU A 167 7.67 -20.83 -13.96
CA GLU A 167 7.34 -22.02 -14.78
C GLU A 167 7.84 -23.36 -14.20
N ASN A 168 8.84 -23.35 -13.32
CA ASN A 168 9.42 -24.58 -12.79
C ASN A 168 8.83 -25.01 -11.44
N GLY A 169 7.96 -24.21 -10.79
CA GLY A 169 7.36 -24.57 -9.49
C GLY A 169 8.38 -25.01 -8.42
N GLN A 170 9.67 -24.72 -8.63
CA GLN A 170 10.73 -25.12 -7.73
C GLN A 170 10.87 -24.01 -6.70
N GLU A 171 10.74 -24.42 -5.44
CA GLU A 171 11.50 -23.91 -4.31
C GLU A 171 12.87 -23.47 -4.84
N ASN A 172 13.05 -22.17 -5.07
CA ASN A 172 14.34 -21.63 -5.46
C ASN A 172 15.18 -21.60 -4.19
N GLU A 173 15.61 -22.78 -3.72
CA GLU A 173 16.89 -22.97 -3.04
C GLU A 173 18.00 -22.67 -4.06
N GLN A 174 18.05 -21.44 -4.60
CA GLN A 174 19.32 -20.93 -5.06
C GLN A 174 20.17 -20.76 -3.80
N GLU A 175 21.40 -21.29 -3.82
CA GLU A 175 22.41 -21.31 -2.74
C GLU A 175 22.69 -19.93 -2.07
N ASN A 176 22.06 -18.85 -2.54
CA ASN A 176 22.11 -17.49 -1.99
C ASN A 176 20.75 -16.93 -1.50
N GLY A 177 19.71 -17.75 -1.31
CA GLY A 177 18.44 -17.34 -0.67
C GLY A 177 17.51 -16.45 -1.50
N GLN A 178 17.61 -16.48 -2.84
CA GLN A 178 16.90 -15.57 -3.75
C GLN A 178 15.69 -16.22 -4.46
N GLY A 179 14.91 -17.02 -3.72
CA GLY A 179 13.63 -17.58 -4.17
C GLY A 179 12.45 -16.90 -3.49
N GLY A 180 11.76 -15.99 -4.19
CA GLY A 180 10.80 -15.06 -3.57
C GLY A 180 9.50 -15.66 -2.99
N MET A 181 9.23 -16.95 -3.16
CA MET A 181 8.07 -17.65 -2.59
C MET A 181 8.47 -19.08 -2.18
N ASP A 182 7.98 -19.54 -1.03
CA ASP A 182 8.15 -20.93 -0.57
C ASP A 182 7.34 -21.89 -1.46
N SER A 183 6.16 -21.47 -1.92
CA SER A 183 5.30 -22.24 -2.82
C SER A 183 4.45 -21.29 -3.68
N CYS A 184 4.22 -21.65 -4.94
CA CYS A 184 3.31 -20.93 -5.83
C CYS A 184 2.69 -21.93 -6.80
N THR A 185 1.35 -21.98 -6.85
CA THR A 185 0.63 -22.85 -7.78
C THR A 185 -0.47 -22.07 -8.48
N SER A 186 -0.49 -22.11 -9.81
CA SER A 186 -1.57 -21.60 -10.64
C SER A 186 -2.38 -22.76 -11.22
N GLU A 187 -3.71 -22.63 -11.23
CA GLU A 187 -4.61 -23.58 -11.87
C GLU A 187 -5.73 -22.86 -12.62
N VAL A 188 -6.36 -23.57 -13.57
CA VAL A 188 -7.61 -23.11 -14.19
C VAL A 188 -8.75 -23.96 -13.68
N LEU A 189 -9.76 -23.28 -13.16
CA LEU A 189 -10.98 -23.86 -12.63
C LEU A 189 -11.93 -24.25 -13.76
N SER A 190 -12.93 -25.07 -13.42
CA SER A 190 -13.87 -25.63 -14.41
C SER A 190 -14.72 -24.60 -15.14
N ASP A 191 -14.85 -23.40 -14.58
CA ASP A 191 -15.57 -22.27 -15.16
C ASP A 191 -14.69 -21.35 -16.01
N GLY A 192 -13.42 -21.70 -16.22
CA GLY A 192 -12.44 -20.93 -16.97
C GLY A 192 -11.71 -19.86 -16.16
N SER A 193 -12.01 -19.70 -14.87
CA SER A 193 -11.26 -18.81 -13.98
C SER A 193 -9.84 -19.32 -13.78
N ALA A 194 -8.87 -18.42 -13.63
CA ALA A 194 -7.54 -18.76 -13.15
C ALA A 194 -7.42 -18.44 -11.66
N LEU A 195 -6.72 -19.27 -10.92
CA LEU A 195 -6.44 -19.10 -9.50
C LEU A 195 -4.97 -19.37 -9.25
N THR A 196 -4.27 -18.39 -8.66
CA THR A 196 -2.93 -18.58 -8.11
C THR A 196 -3.02 -18.59 -6.59
N VAL A 197 -2.38 -19.58 -5.94
CA VAL A 197 -2.15 -19.58 -4.50
C VAL A 197 -0.66 -19.61 -4.24
N TYR A 198 -0.19 -18.75 -3.34
CA TYR A 198 1.21 -18.62 -3.00
C TYR A 198 1.44 -18.56 -1.49
N GLN A 199 2.60 -19.03 -1.08
CA GLN A 199 3.10 -19.02 0.29
C GLN A 199 4.53 -18.48 0.27
N GLY A 200 4.85 -17.60 1.20
CA GLY A 200 6.19 -17.06 1.32
C GLY A 200 6.27 -16.04 2.45
N TYR A 201 7.08 -15.02 2.24
CA TYR A 201 7.40 -13.99 3.21
C TYR A 201 6.98 -12.63 2.69
N GLU A 202 6.59 -11.75 3.61
CA GLU A 202 6.36 -10.32 3.32
C GLU A 202 7.62 -9.70 2.69
N TYR A 203 8.78 -10.13 3.16
CA TYR A 203 10.06 -9.74 2.60
C TYR A 203 10.76 -10.95 1.98
N PRO A 204 10.95 -10.98 0.64
CA PRO A 204 11.62 -12.08 -0.05
C PRO A 204 13.03 -12.39 0.48
N ASP A 205 13.74 -11.39 0.99
CA ASP A 205 15.07 -11.51 1.62
C ASP A 205 15.04 -12.03 3.07
N ARG A 206 13.85 -12.32 3.61
CA ARG A 206 13.64 -12.84 4.96
C ARG A 206 14.28 -12.01 6.07
N ARG A 207 14.40 -10.69 5.89
CA ARG A 207 14.86 -9.79 6.97
C ARG A 207 13.94 -9.76 8.19
N GLU A 208 12.68 -10.17 8.02
CA GLU A 208 11.74 -10.44 9.09
C GLU A 208 11.07 -11.81 8.85
N ASP A 209 10.70 -12.49 9.93
CA ASP A 209 10.04 -13.80 9.90
C ASP A 209 8.54 -13.71 9.54
N THR A 210 8.08 -12.53 9.16
CA THR A 210 6.69 -12.28 8.78
C THR A 210 6.38 -12.99 7.46
N LYS A 211 5.57 -14.05 7.56
CA LYS A 211 5.06 -14.80 6.42
C LYS A 211 3.86 -14.08 5.82
N ALA A 212 3.73 -14.18 4.49
CA ALA A 212 2.60 -13.66 3.72
C ALA A 212 2.12 -14.74 2.76
N TRP A 213 0.88 -15.20 2.94
CA TRP A 213 0.25 -16.23 2.10
C TRP A 213 -0.98 -15.63 1.42
N GLY A 214 -1.29 -16.07 0.20
CA GLY A 214 -2.40 -15.47 -0.53
C GLY A 214 -2.96 -16.30 -1.66
N ALA A 215 -4.16 -15.91 -2.09
CA ALA A 215 -4.87 -16.44 -3.23
C ALA A 215 -5.37 -15.29 -4.12
N ASP A 216 -5.07 -15.38 -5.42
CA ASP A 216 -5.46 -14.41 -6.43
C ASP A 216 -6.25 -15.11 -7.53
N LEU A 217 -7.53 -14.76 -7.65
CA LEU A 217 -8.45 -15.37 -8.61
C LEU A 217 -8.89 -14.32 -9.63
N VAL A 218 -8.86 -14.70 -10.91
CA VAL A 218 -9.42 -13.91 -12.01
C VAL A 218 -10.41 -14.79 -12.78
N THR A 219 -11.58 -14.23 -13.10
CA THR A 219 -12.63 -14.91 -13.90
C THR A 219 -12.60 -14.43 -15.36
N PRO A 220 -13.19 -15.19 -16.31
CA PRO A 220 -13.36 -14.73 -17.70
C PRO A 220 -14.18 -13.45 -17.83
N GLU A 221 -15.03 -13.13 -16.86
CA GLU A 221 -15.80 -11.89 -16.80
C GLU A 221 -14.98 -10.68 -16.33
N GLY A 222 -13.71 -10.88 -15.99
CA GLY A 222 -12.84 -9.85 -15.45
C GLY A 222 -13.12 -9.54 -13.98
N TYR A 223 -13.64 -10.48 -13.21
CA TYR A 223 -13.76 -10.34 -11.75
C TYR A 223 -12.50 -10.85 -11.08
N ARG A 224 -11.90 -10.02 -10.23
CA ARG A 224 -10.70 -10.35 -9.45
C ARG A 224 -11.03 -10.41 -7.96
N VAL A 225 -10.55 -11.47 -7.31
CA VAL A 225 -10.56 -11.63 -5.85
C VAL A 225 -9.13 -11.82 -5.40
N SER A 226 -8.63 -10.92 -4.54
CA SER A 226 -7.29 -11.02 -3.97
C SER A 226 -7.41 -11.15 -2.45
N LEU A 227 -6.97 -12.30 -1.94
CA LEU A 227 -6.95 -12.63 -0.52
C LEU A 227 -5.50 -12.76 -0.06
N LEU A 228 -5.12 -12.05 0.99
CA LEU A 228 -3.78 -12.08 1.57
C LEU A 228 -3.87 -12.17 3.09
N GLU A 229 -2.94 -12.88 3.70
CA GLU A 229 -2.86 -13.04 5.15
C GLU A 229 -1.42 -13.11 5.63
N TRP A 230 -1.23 -12.77 6.91
CA TRP A 230 0.07 -12.78 7.57
C TRP A 230 0.01 -13.57 8.88
N ASN A 231 1.16 -14.09 9.29
CA ASN A 231 1.34 -14.77 10.58
C ASN A 231 1.58 -13.80 11.75
N ALA A 232 1.26 -12.52 11.55
CA ALA A 232 1.38 -11.43 12.51
C ALA A 232 0.09 -10.59 12.50
N PRO A 233 -0.23 -9.85 13.58
CA PRO A 233 -1.44 -9.02 13.66
C PRO A 233 -1.50 -7.85 12.65
N ALA A 234 -0.39 -7.55 11.98
CA ALA A 234 -0.28 -6.57 10.92
C ALA A 234 0.80 -7.01 9.91
N GLU A 235 0.69 -6.52 8.67
CA GLU A 235 1.70 -6.70 7.61
C GLU A 235 3.10 -6.25 8.06
N LYS A 236 3.20 -5.14 8.80
CA LYS A 236 4.47 -4.54 9.23
C LYS A 236 4.41 -4.03 10.66
N GLY A 237 5.54 -4.14 11.37
CA GLY A 237 5.79 -3.46 12.64
C GLY A 237 5.14 -4.09 13.87
N GLU A 238 4.33 -5.14 13.70
CA GLU A 238 3.87 -6.01 14.77
C GLU A 238 4.70 -7.30 14.78
N PRO A 239 5.03 -7.87 15.94
CA PRO A 239 5.77 -9.12 16.01
C PRO A 239 4.92 -10.27 15.46
N VAL A 240 5.61 -11.27 14.91
CA VAL A 240 5.02 -12.57 14.55
C VAL A 240 4.32 -13.17 15.77
N SER A 241 3.06 -13.56 15.59
CA SER A 241 2.22 -14.14 16.65
C SER A 241 2.10 -15.66 16.54
N ARG A 242 2.34 -16.22 15.35
CA ARG A 242 2.17 -17.65 15.03
C ARG A 242 3.15 -18.12 13.94
N PRO A 243 3.43 -19.43 13.82
CA PRO A 243 4.41 -19.94 12.84
C PRO A 243 4.00 -19.78 11.38
N GLU A 244 2.70 -19.81 11.09
CA GLU A 244 2.11 -19.78 9.74
C GLU A 244 0.86 -18.90 9.77
N PRO A 245 0.50 -18.22 8.67
CA PRO A 245 -0.76 -17.48 8.57
C PRO A 245 -2.00 -18.36 8.87
N PRO A 246 -3.12 -17.76 9.32
CA PRO A 246 -4.28 -18.50 9.81
C PRO A 246 -4.96 -19.48 8.86
N LEU A 247 -4.98 -19.22 7.56
CA LEU A 247 -5.67 -20.05 6.58
C LEU A 247 -4.70 -21.05 5.93
N SER A 248 -5.13 -22.30 5.88
CA SER A 248 -4.49 -23.28 5.01
C SER A 248 -4.68 -22.93 3.53
N VAL A 249 -3.80 -23.46 2.66
CA VAL A 249 -3.94 -23.37 1.19
C VAL A 249 -5.34 -23.75 0.72
N ALA A 250 -5.95 -24.80 1.30
CA ALA A 250 -7.30 -25.21 0.94
C ALA A 250 -8.37 -24.18 1.35
N GLN A 251 -8.21 -23.54 2.51
CA GLN A 251 -9.10 -22.46 2.96
C GLN A 251 -8.91 -21.19 2.12
N LEU A 252 -7.68 -20.82 1.77
CA LEU A 252 -7.40 -19.72 0.84
C LEU A 252 -8.14 -19.91 -0.50
N LYS A 253 -8.02 -21.10 -1.11
CA LYS A 253 -8.76 -21.46 -2.33
C LYS A 253 -10.27 -21.35 -2.14
N LYS A 254 -10.79 -21.88 -1.03
CA LYS A 254 -12.22 -21.87 -0.74
C LYS A 254 -12.78 -20.45 -0.57
N VAL A 255 -12.07 -19.59 0.16
CA VAL A 255 -12.50 -18.22 0.40
C VAL A 255 -12.40 -17.41 -0.88
N ALA A 256 -11.26 -17.43 -1.60
CA ALA A 256 -11.09 -16.69 -2.85
C ALA A 256 -12.05 -17.16 -3.97
N GLY A 257 -12.33 -18.46 -4.02
CA GLY A 257 -13.23 -19.09 -5.00
C GLY A 257 -14.73 -18.98 -4.72
N ALA A 258 -15.15 -18.34 -3.62
CA ALA A 258 -16.56 -18.29 -3.24
C ALA A 258 -17.42 -17.50 -4.26
N GLU A 259 -18.50 -18.12 -4.74
CA GLU A 259 -19.37 -17.53 -5.77
C GLU A 259 -20.01 -16.19 -5.35
N VAL A 260 -20.19 -15.97 -4.03
CA VAL A 260 -20.76 -14.74 -3.48
C VAL A 260 -19.99 -13.49 -3.91
N TRP A 261 -18.66 -13.59 -4.09
CA TRP A 261 -17.82 -12.48 -4.55
C TRP A 261 -18.18 -12.04 -5.97
N ARG A 262 -18.56 -12.98 -6.84
CA ARG A 262 -18.92 -12.66 -8.24
C ARG A 262 -20.15 -11.79 -8.31
N GLY A 263 -21.16 -12.09 -7.49
CA GLY A 263 -22.37 -11.27 -7.41
C GLY A 263 -22.08 -9.85 -6.92
N ILE A 264 -21.14 -9.69 -5.99
CA ILE A 264 -20.70 -8.40 -5.48
C ILE A 264 -19.92 -7.64 -6.56
N ILE A 265 -18.92 -8.26 -7.19
CA ILE A 265 -18.09 -7.62 -8.22
C ILE A 265 -18.92 -7.26 -9.47
N ALA A 266 -19.91 -8.08 -9.84
CA ALA A 266 -20.81 -7.78 -10.94
C ALA A 266 -21.61 -6.48 -10.73
N SER A 267 -21.83 -6.07 -9.47
CA SER A 267 -22.50 -4.81 -9.13
C SER A 267 -21.61 -3.58 -9.28
N LEU A 268 -20.28 -3.77 -9.30
CA LEU A 268 -19.33 -2.69 -9.51
C LEU A 268 -19.50 -2.10 -10.91
N PRO A 269 -19.30 -0.77 -11.06
CA PRO A 269 -19.23 -0.17 -12.38
C PRO A 269 -18.19 -0.93 -13.21
N VAL A 270 -18.50 -1.16 -14.48
CA VAL A 270 -17.46 -1.59 -15.43
C VAL A 270 -16.45 -0.43 -15.45
N PRO A 271 -15.16 -0.67 -15.17
CA PRO A 271 -14.15 0.35 -15.38
C PRO A 271 -14.34 0.91 -16.78
N GLU A 272 -14.54 2.22 -16.88
CA GLU A 272 -14.57 2.83 -18.21
C GLU A 272 -13.21 2.54 -18.82
N LYS A 273 -13.22 1.90 -20.01
CA LYS A 273 -12.04 1.78 -20.84
C LYS A 273 -11.40 3.16 -20.85
N PRO A 274 -10.09 3.32 -20.56
CA PRO A 274 -9.47 4.62 -20.70
C PRO A 274 -9.77 5.11 -22.11
N ALA A 275 -10.61 6.14 -22.20
CA ALA A 275 -10.89 6.79 -23.45
C ALA A 275 -9.52 7.17 -24.01
N SER A 276 -9.23 6.73 -25.23
CA SER A 276 -8.02 7.09 -25.95
C SER A 276 -7.73 8.58 -25.71
N ALA A 277 -6.64 8.86 -24.99
CA ALA A 277 -6.04 10.16 -24.77
C ALA A 277 -7.04 11.34 -24.74
N GLY A 278 -7.77 11.47 -23.63
CA GLY A 278 -8.43 12.73 -23.26
C GLY A 278 -7.57 13.43 -22.21
N SER A 279 -6.93 14.53 -22.59
CA SER A 279 -6.15 15.42 -21.71
C SER A 279 -7.03 15.99 -20.59
N GLY A 280 -7.14 15.26 -19.47
CA GLY A 280 -7.71 15.71 -18.21
C GLY A 280 -6.61 15.80 -17.15
N PRO A 281 -6.63 16.79 -16.24
CA PRO A 281 -5.53 17.06 -15.31
C PRO A 281 -5.31 16.01 -14.19
N SER A 282 -5.99 14.86 -14.21
CA SER A 282 -5.85 13.82 -13.17
C SER A 282 -5.52 12.41 -13.68
N ALA A 283 -5.34 12.20 -14.99
CA ALA A 283 -4.92 10.90 -15.51
C ALA A 283 -3.44 10.69 -15.19
N GLN A 284 -3.08 9.52 -14.63
CA GLN A 284 -1.67 9.19 -14.39
C GLN A 284 -0.90 9.15 -15.70
N MET A 285 0.36 9.56 -15.65
CA MET A 285 1.20 9.59 -16.85
C MET A 285 1.51 8.15 -17.31
N PRO A 286 1.35 7.80 -18.60
CA PRO A 286 1.67 6.47 -19.08
C PRO A 286 3.13 6.08 -18.81
N ALA A 287 3.37 4.80 -18.46
CA ALA A 287 4.69 4.28 -18.11
C ALA A 287 5.78 4.63 -19.14
N THR A 288 5.46 4.50 -20.43
CA THR A 288 6.37 4.80 -21.55
C THR A 288 6.74 6.28 -21.64
N VAL A 289 5.83 7.17 -21.25
CA VAL A 289 6.06 8.62 -21.21
C VAL A 289 6.92 8.98 -20.01
N VAL A 290 6.65 8.40 -18.83
CA VAL A 290 7.48 8.60 -17.63
C VAL A 290 8.92 8.19 -17.89
N MET A 291 9.12 7.00 -18.46
CA MET A 291 10.45 6.47 -18.78
C MET A 291 11.22 7.33 -19.79
N ARG A 292 10.53 7.80 -20.84
CA ARG A 292 11.14 8.69 -21.85
C ARG A 292 11.57 10.01 -21.22
N LYS A 293 10.69 10.65 -20.45
CA LYS A 293 10.98 11.93 -19.80
C LYS A 293 12.09 11.79 -18.77
N LEU A 294 12.08 10.73 -17.94
CA LEU A 294 13.18 10.42 -17.03
C LEU A 294 14.50 10.26 -17.79
N ALA A 295 14.52 9.48 -18.87
CA ALA A 295 15.72 9.28 -19.68
C ALA A 295 16.27 10.58 -20.30
N LEU A 296 15.40 11.52 -20.68
CA LEU A 296 15.78 12.83 -21.20
C LEU A 296 16.26 13.82 -20.12
N LEU A 297 15.85 13.62 -18.87
CA LEU A 297 16.24 14.44 -17.72
C LEU A 297 17.54 13.95 -17.06
N LEU A 298 17.92 12.70 -17.30
CA LEU A 298 19.16 12.15 -16.74
C LEU A 298 20.40 12.87 -17.28
N PRO A 299 21.43 13.08 -16.44
CA PRO A 299 22.73 13.57 -16.89
C PRO A 299 23.32 12.70 -18.00
N LYS A 300 24.07 13.33 -18.90
CA LYS A 300 24.82 12.60 -19.95
C LYS A 300 25.95 11.79 -19.33
N GLY A 301 26.31 10.68 -19.97
CA GLY A 301 27.42 9.83 -19.56
C GLY A 301 27.08 8.80 -18.47
N LEU A 302 25.79 8.52 -18.29
CA LEU A 302 25.29 7.44 -17.44
C LEU A 302 24.76 6.32 -18.33
N ASP A 303 25.33 5.14 -18.19
CA ASP A 303 24.80 3.94 -18.84
C ASP A 303 23.57 3.46 -18.07
N ARG A 304 22.57 2.95 -18.80
CA ARG A 304 21.34 2.40 -18.24
C ARG A 304 21.35 0.89 -18.46
N THR A 305 21.51 0.13 -17.39
CA THR A 305 21.74 -1.32 -17.45
C THR A 305 20.46 -2.13 -17.21
N ALA A 306 19.50 -1.55 -16.50
CA ALA A 306 18.16 -2.10 -16.32
C ALA A 306 17.12 -0.98 -16.20
N ALA A 307 15.85 -1.34 -16.42
CA ALA A 307 14.72 -0.43 -16.45
C ALA A 307 13.48 -1.14 -15.92
N ASP A 308 12.65 -0.44 -15.16
CA ASP A 308 11.33 -0.92 -14.71
C ASP A 308 10.34 0.24 -14.70
N SER A 309 9.07 -0.02 -14.97
CA SER A 309 8.06 1.03 -15.15
C SER A 309 6.63 0.53 -15.03
N GLN A 310 5.75 1.41 -14.56
CA GLN A 310 4.30 1.26 -14.56
C GLN A 310 3.66 2.65 -14.70
N GLU A 311 2.32 2.76 -14.76
CA GLU A 311 1.68 4.08 -14.81
C GLU A 311 2.11 4.96 -13.63
N GLY A 312 2.44 6.22 -13.92
CA GLY A 312 2.93 7.17 -12.93
C GLY A 312 4.33 6.87 -12.38
N PHE A 313 5.02 5.81 -12.80
CA PHE A 313 6.30 5.38 -12.24
C PHE A 313 7.32 4.96 -13.30
N GLY A 314 8.60 5.23 -13.02
CA GLY A 314 9.69 4.70 -13.81
C GLY A 314 11.00 4.64 -13.03
N SER A 315 11.87 3.71 -13.41
CA SER A 315 13.19 3.58 -12.80
C SER A 315 14.25 3.10 -13.78
N PHE A 316 15.50 3.45 -13.50
CA PHE A 316 16.67 2.94 -14.20
C PHE A 316 17.74 2.52 -13.21
N VAL A 317 18.40 1.39 -13.48
CA VAL A 317 19.71 1.11 -12.92
C VAL A 317 20.75 1.83 -13.79
N LEU A 318 21.50 2.71 -13.16
CA LEU A 318 22.53 3.56 -13.73
C LEU A 318 23.92 2.97 -13.42
N ASP A 319 24.83 3.14 -14.37
CA ASP A 319 26.25 2.87 -14.17
C ASP A 319 27.07 4.06 -14.71
N ASP A 320 27.91 4.63 -13.85
CA ASP A 320 28.90 5.68 -14.17
C ASP A 320 30.34 5.14 -14.15
N GLY A 321 30.50 3.81 -14.14
CA GLY A 321 31.77 3.09 -14.05
C GLY A 321 32.25 2.83 -12.62
N LYS A 322 31.47 3.18 -11.60
CA LYS A 322 31.82 2.96 -10.18
C LYS A 322 30.89 1.97 -9.45
N GLY A 323 30.06 1.21 -10.18
CA GLY A 323 29.06 0.28 -9.64
C GLY A 323 27.60 0.63 -9.97
N ALA A 324 26.65 -0.22 -9.63
CA ALA A 324 25.24 0.01 -9.96
C ALA A 324 24.56 1.00 -9.00
N SER A 325 23.69 1.86 -9.53
CA SER A 325 22.91 2.84 -8.76
C SER A 325 21.51 2.99 -9.34
N LEU A 326 20.48 2.82 -8.54
CA LEU A 326 19.08 2.94 -8.95
C LEU A 326 18.62 4.40 -8.86
N VAL A 327 17.92 4.88 -9.88
CA VAL A 327 17.08 6.08 -9.84
C VAL A 327 15.63 5.68 -10.11
N GLN A 328 14.69 6.23 -9.35
CA GLN A 328 13.26 6.03 -9.56
C GLN A 328 12.50 7.35 -9.45
N VAL A 329 11.38 7.45 -10.17
CA VAL A 329 10.49 8.60 -10.16
C VAL A 329 9.04 8.16 -10.00
N ASN A 330 8.29 8.89 -9.16
CA ASN A 330 6.83 8.85 -9.12
C ASN A 330 6.29 10.20 -9.61
N VAL A 331 5.35 10.16 -10.55
CA VAL A 331 4.68 11.31 -11.17
C VAL A 331 3.19 11.21 -10.86
N GLN A 332 2.72 12.06 -9.95
CA GLN A 332 1.41 11.94 -9.32
C GLN A 332 0.63 13.25 -9.53
N PRO A 333 -0.34 13.31 -10.46
CA PRO A 333 -1.21 14.46 -10.62
C PRO A 333 -2.24 14.55 -9.48
N GLY A 334 -2.77 15.75 -9.23
CA GLY A 334 -3.90 15.95 -8.29
C GLY A 334 -3.56 15.92 -6.79
N MET A 335 -2.29 16.01 -6.40
CA MET A 335 -1.81 15.82 -5.02
C MET A 335 -1.81 17.10 -4.17
N SER A 336 -2.65 18.08 -4.49
CA SER A 336 -2.70 19.39 -3.81
C SER A 336 -3.10 19.28 -2.33
N ASP A 337 -3.90 18.27 -1.98
CA ASP A 337 -4.36 17.97 -0.63
C ASP A 337 -3.21 17.58 0.33
N LEU A 338 -2.13 16.98 -0.21
CA LEU A 338 -0.96 16.58 0.57
C LEU A 338 0.00 17.72 0.91
N SER A 339 -0.23 18.94 0.38
CA SER A 339 0.65 20.10 0.59
C SER A 339 0.96 20.36 2.08
N ARG A 340 -0.06 20.36 2.94
CA ARG A 340 0.13 20.66 4.37
C ARG A 340 0.90 19.55 5.10
N GLU A 341 0.68 18.30 4.70
CA GLU A 341 1.16 17.13 5.41
C GLU A 341 2.60 16.77 5.03
N LEU A 342 2.90 16.78 3.74
CA LEU A 342 4.22 16.40 3.21
C LEU A 342 5.19 17.58 3.13
N PHE A 343 4.69 18.79 2.88
CA PHE A 343 5.51 19.97 2.60
C PHE A 343 5.49 21.02 3.72
N GLY A 344 5.17 20.58 4.95
CA GLY A 344 5.25 21.43 6.13
C GLY A 344 6.69 21.90 6.39
N GLY A 345 6.98 23.17 6.09
CA GLY A 345 8.33 23.75 6.18
C GLY A 345 9.19 23.53 4.93
N ALA A 346 8.56 23.18 3.81
CA ALA A 346 9.23 23.09 2.51
C ALA A 346 9.82 24.42 2.05
N GLU A 347 10.84 24.34 1.21
CA GLU A 347 11.26 25.48 0.38
C GLU A 347 10.13 25.80 -0.61
N ILE A 348 9.86 27.08 -0.82
CA ILE A 348 8.88 27.56 -1.78
C ILE A 348 9.63 28.31 -2.88
N LEU A 349 9.54 27.81 -4.12
CA LEU A 349 10.09 28.49 -5.28
C LEU A 349 9.25 29.69 -5.71
N ASP A 350 9.81 30.55 -6.56
CA ASP A 350 9.15 31.74 -7.10
C ASP A 350 7.84 31.43 -7.85
N ASP A 351 7.73 30.24 -8.46
CA ASP A 351 6.53 29.76 -9.16
C ASP A 351 5.49 29.13 -8.22
N GLY A 352 5.79 29.05 -6.92
CA GLY A 352 4.96 28.44 -5.89
C GLY A 352 5.16 26.94 -5.72
N THR A 353 6.11 26.33 -6.43
CA THR A 353 6.47 24.91 -6.24
C THR A 353 7.07 24.69 -4.86
N LEU A 354 6.53 23.70 -4.14
CA LEU A 354 7.03 23.28 -2.84
C LEU A 354 8.09 22.19 -3.02
N ILE A 355 9.19 22.25 -2.26
CA ILE A 355 10.28 21.28 -2.34
C ILE A 355 10.69 20.81 -0.95
N VAL A 356 10.82 19.49 -0.80
CA VAL A 356 11.45 18.85 0.36
C VAL A 356 12.53 17.90 -0.14
N THR A 357 13.68 17.91 0.53
CA THR A 357 14.76 16.95 0.27
C THR A 357 15.03 16.12 1.51
N HIS A 358 15.44 14.87 1.29
CA HIS A 358 15.82 13.98 2.39
C HIS A 358 16.94 13.03 1.97
N GLN A 359 17.77 12.69 2.94
CA GLN A 359 18.73 11.60 2.87
C GLN A 359 18.46 10.70 4.07
N VAL A 360 18.14 9.44 3.80
CA VAL A 360 17.79 8.46 4.82
C VAL A 360 18.47 7.13 4.50
N PRO A 361 18.66 6.23 5.48
CA PRO A 361 18.98 4.85 5.19
C PRO A 361 17.94 4.21 4.26
N GLY A 362 18.38 3.24 3.46
CA GLY A 362 17.51 2.42 2.62
C GLY A 362 16.47 1.67 3.46
N GLU A 363 15.29 1.48 2.90
CA GLU A 363 14.15 0.85 3.61
C GLU A 363 14.07 -0.67 3.40
N LYS A 364 14.90 -1.22 2.52
CA LYS A 364 14.93 -2.64 2.13
C LYS A 364 16.16 -3.32 2.76
N ALA A 365 16.33 -4.63 2.55
CA ALA A 365 17.34 -5.40 3.30
C ALA A 365 18.80 -5.12 2.96
N GLY A 366 19.10 -4.42 1.86
CA GLY A 366 20.48 -4.19 1.46
C GLY A 366 21.27 -3.46 2.55
N ALA A 367 22.45 -4.00 2.91
CA ALA A 367 23.33 -3.37 3.88
C ALA A 367 23.89 -2.06 3.34
N ASP A 368 24.02 -1.07 4.22
CA ASP A 368 24.58 0.26 3.93
C ASP A 368 23.91 1.02 2.77
N VAL A 369 22.70 0.62 2.39
CA VAL A 369 21.93 1.32 1.36
C VAL A 369 21.52 2.69 1.90
N VAL A 370 21.67 3.73 1.07
CA VAL A 370 21.15 5.07 1.32
C VAL A 370 20.16 5.45 0.23
N MET A 371 19.12 6.19 0.62
CA MET A 371 18.12 6.75 -0.27
C MET A 371 18.16 8.27 -0.18
N TRP A 372 18.42 8.90 -1.33
CA TRP A 372 18.40 10.35 -1.49
C TRP A 372 17.17 10.72 -2.31
N THR A 373 16.38 11.69 -1.84
CA THR A 373 15.13 12.04 -2.50
C THR A 373 14.91 13.54 -2.59
N VAL A 374 14.34 13.96 -3.72
CA VAL A 374 13.72 15.27 -3.91
C VAL A 374 12.24 15.06 -4.20
N ASP A 375 11.40 15.65 -3.36
CA ASP A 375 9.94 15.64 -3.47
C ASP A 375 9.47 17.04 -3.81
N THR A 376 8.70 17.18 -4.89
CA THR A 376 8.20 18.46 -5.38
C THR A 376 6.70 18.42 -5.53
N LEU A 377 6.01 19.50 -5.16
CA LEU A 377 4.59 19.68 -5.42
C LEU A 377 4.37 21.04 -6.09
N ARG A 378 3.96 21.00 -7.35
CA ARG A 378 3.63 22.19 -8.14
C ARG A 378 2.26 22.73 -7.76
N LYS A 379 2.02 24.00 -8.10
CA LYS A 379 0.77 24.71 -7.79
C LYS A 379 -0.47 24.12 -8.48
N ASP A 380 -0.27 23.46 -9.62
CA ASP A 380 -1.31 22.73 -10.36
C ASP A 380 -1.67 21.37 -9.72
N GLY A 381 -0.96 20.96 -8.67
CA GLY A 381 -1.17 19.69 -7.97
C GLY A 381 -0.31 18.55 -8.51
N LEU A 382 0.57 18.78 -9.49
CA LEU A 382 1.50 17.75 -9.94
C LEU A 382 2.63 17.56 -8.92
N ARG A 383 2.65 16.39 -8.28
CA ARG A 383 3.76 15.95 -7.43
C ARG A 383 4.73 15.09 -8.21
N VAL A 384 6.02 15.40 -8.11
CA VAL A 384 7.10 14.58 -8.68
C VAL A 384 8.10 14.25 -7.58
N VAL A 385 8.28 12.96 -7.32
CA VAL A 385 9.21 12.42 -6.32
C VAL A 385 10.31 11.66 -7.04
N VAL A 386 11.56 12.10 -6.90
CA VAL A 386 12.72 11.43 -7.49
C VAL A 386 13.60 10.92 -6.37
N SER A 387 13.85 9.62 -6.33
CA SER A 387 14.75 8.98 -5.37
C SER A 387 15.91 8.30 -6.10
N ALA A 388 17.09 8.33 -5.48
CA ALA A 388 18.25 7.56 -5.95
C ALA A 388 18.91 6.80 -4.81
N PHE A 389 19.48 5.65 -5.17
CA PHE A 389 20.09 4.69 -4.27
C PHE A 389 21.52 4.37 -4.69
N ASN A 390 22.35 4.05 -3.72
CA ASN A 390 23.75 3.61 -3.91
C ASN A 390 23.89 2.11 -4.25
N THR A 391 22.80 1.48 -4.69
CA THR A 391 22.71 0.10 -5.17
C THR A 391 21.79 0.04 -6.40
N GLY A 392 21.94 -0.97 -7.25
CA GLY A 392 21.05 -1.23 -8.38
C GLY A 392 19.75 -1.95 -7.99
N ASP A 393 19.74 -2.61 -6.83
CA ASP A 393 18.58 -3.29 -6.26
C ASP A 393 18.57 -3.01 -4.77
N GLN A 394 17.48 -2.43 -4.26
CA GLN A 394 17.37 -2.02 -2.86
C GLN A 394 17.46 -3.22 -1.89
N ASN A 395 17.22 -4.45 -2.35
CA ASN A 395 17.37 -5.66 -1.54
C ASN A 395 18.81 -6.19 -1.52
N GLN A 396 19.72 -5.59 -2.30
CA GLN A 396 21.15 -5.93 -2.34
C GLN A 396 21.97 -4.85 -1.64
N ASP A 397 23.10 -5.27 -1.08
CA ASP A 397 24.05 -4.38 -0.43
C ASP A 397 24.49 -3.23 -1.34
N ALA A 398 24.82 -2.10 -0.71
CA ALA A 398 25.37 -0.95 -1.38
C ALA A 398 26.61 -1.30 -2.21
N THR A 399 26.61 -0.93 -3.49
CA THR A 399 27.78 -1.12 -4.37
C THR A 399 28.77 0.04 -4.27
N ARG A 400 28.36 1.13 -3.61
CA ARG A 400 29.08 2.41 -3.49
C ARG A 400 28.57 3.19 -2.27
N ALA A 401 29.30 4.23 -1.87
CA ALA A 401 28.95 5.03 -0.69
C ALA A 401 27.73 5.95 -0.90
N GLU A 402 27.55 6.48 -2.12
CA GLU A 402 26.51 7.45 -2.45
C GLU A 402 25.87 7.10 -3.80
N PRO A 403 24.62 7.53 -4.09
CA PRO A 403 24.00 7.32 -5.39
C PRO A 403 24.81 7.97 -6.53
N ALA A 404 24.67 7.46 -7.76
CA ALA A 404 25.30 8.02 -8.95
C ALA A 404 24.82 9.44 -9.27
N LEU A 405 23.63 9.81 -8.80
CA LEU A 405 23.06 11.14 -8.95
C LEU A 405 23.21 11.95 -7.66
N THR A 406 23.75 13.16 -7.80
CA THR A 406 23.83 14.13 -6.71
C THR A 406 22.47 14.70 -6.35
N MET A 407 22.30 15.22 -5.13
CA MET A 407 21.05 15.88 -4.71
C MET A 407 20.63 17.02 -5.64
N ASN A 408 21.58 17.77 -6.21
CA ASN A 408 21.29 18.81 -7.20
C ASN A 408 20.77 18.22 -8.51
N GLN A 409 21.34 17.12 -9.00
CA GLN A 409 20.82 16.45 -10.20
C GLN A 409 19.43 15.87 -9.96
N LEU A 410 19.16 15.29 -8.79
CA LEU A 410 17.81 14.84 -8.43
C LEU A 410 16.81 16.00 -8.43
N ARG A 411 17.24 17.17 -7.95
CA ARG A 411 16.44 18.39 -7.96
C ARG A 411 16.15 18.88 -9.38
N ASP A 412 17.16 18.90 -10.24
CA ASP A 412 17.01 19.26 -11.66
C ASP A 412 16.05 18.31 -12.38
N ILE A 413 16.13 17.00 -12.09
CA ILE A 413 15.19 16.00 -12.62
C ILE A 413 13.78 16.28 -12.10
N ALA A 414 13.57 16.44 -10.79
CA ALA A 414 12.25 16.64 -10.20
C ALA A 414 11.55 17.93 -10.69
N LEU A 415 12.33 19.00 -10.86
CA LEU A 415 11.85 20.29 -11.36
C LEU A 415 11.77 20.39 -12.88
N GLY A 416 12.22 19.37 -13.61
CA GLY A 416 12.27 19.39 -15.07
C GLY A 416 10.94 19.79 -15.70
N ALA A 417 10.94 20.82 -16.55
CA ALA A 417 9.76 21.30 -17.27
C ALA A 417 9.14 20.21 -18.18
N ARG A 418 9.89 19.14 -18.47
CA ARG A 418 9.42 17.98 -19.22
C ARG A 418 8.23 17.29 -18.56
N TRP A 419 8.11 17.34 -17.23
CA TRP A 419 7.00 16.72 -16.51
C TRP A 419 5.65 17.39 -16.76
N THR A 420 5.66 18.66 -17.16
CA THR A 420 4.46 19.45 -17.46
C THR A 420 4.30 19.75 -18.95
N SER A 421 5.24 19.31 -19.78
CA SER A 421 5.22 19.54 -21.22
C SER A 421 4.52 18.40 -21.95
N ASP A 422 3.57 18.73 -22.81
CA ASP A 422 2.98 17.81 -23.79
C ASP A 422 3.95 17.47 -24.94
N GLU A 423 5.01 18.27 -25.11
CA GLU A 423 6.06 18.08 -26.10
C GLU A 423 7.35 17.52 -25.46
N ASP A 424 8.05 16.66 -26.22
CA ASP A 424 9.32 16.02 -25.86
C ASP A 424 10.56 16.77 -26.38
#